data_AF-A0A349FI81-F1
#
_entry.id   AF-A0A349FI81-F1
#
_cell.length_a   1.000
_cell.length_b   1.000
_cell.length_c   1.000
_cell.angle_alpha   90.00
_cell.angle_beta   90.00
_cell.angle_gamma   90.00
#
_symmetry.space_group_name_H-M   'P 1'
#
loop_
_entity.id
_entity.type
_entity.pdbx_description
1 polymer ?
#
loop_
_entity_poly.entity_id
_entity_poly.type
_entity_poly.pdbx_seq_one_letter_code
_entity_poly.pdbx_strand_id
1 'polypeptide(L)' 'AQAKAAGYQVIDTFPISDDAWEAYYRPLAEQVAALKEEMVNSQAIKDLERELHAYGQRDQQFDYQMFILIKA' A
#
# COMPACT_ATOMS: atom_id res chain seq x y z
N ALA A 1 -17.30 1.20 -12.46
CA ALA A 1 -18.01 2.34 -13.08
C ALA A 1 -17.04 3.31 -13.79
N GLN A 2 -15.99 3.78 -13.12
CA GLN A 2 -15.03 4.74 -13.70
C GLN A 2 -14.29 4.21 -14.93
N ALA A 3 -13.78 2.96 -14.90
CA ALA A 3 -13.12 2.35 -16.07
C ALA A 3 -14.01 2.34 -17.33
N LYS A 4 -15.28 1.95 -17.17
CA LYS A 4 -16.27 1.97 -18.26
C LYS A 4 -16.54 3.38 -18.77
N ALA A 5 -16.72 4.35 -17.88
CA ALA A 5 -16.92 5.75 -18.25
C ALA A 5 -15.72 6.33 -19.01
N ALA A 6 -14.51 5.83 -18.72
CA ALA A 6 -13.28 6.18 -19.43
C ALA A 6 -13.08 5.39 -20.74
N GLY A 7 -14.04 4.57 -21.18
CA GLY A 7 -13.96 3.81 -22.43
C GLY A 7 -13.15 2.51 -22.33
N TYR A 8 -13.03 1.93 -21.12
CA TYR A 8 -12.36 0.66 -20.91
C TYR A 8 -13.33 -0.46 -20.50
N GLN A 9 -13.04 -1.67 -20.95
CA GLN A 9 -13.60 -2.90 -20.38
C GLN A 9 -12.68 -3.42 -19.29
N VAL A 10 -13.25 -3.80 -18.14
CA VAL A 10 -12.53 -4.51 -17.08
C VAL A 10 -12.47 -5.98 -17.49
N ILE A 11 -11.25 -6.49 -17.67
CA ILE A 11 -10.99 -7.89 -18.04
C ILE A 11 -10.88 -8.74 -16.79
N ASP A 12 -10.18 -8.24 -15.78
CA ASP A 12 -9.99 -8.94 -14.52
C ASP A 12 -9.69 -7.95 -13.39
N THR A 13 -9.88 -8.40 -12.15
CA THR A 13 -9.52 -7.65 -10.96
C THR A 13 -9.30 -8.57 -9.77
N PHE A 14 -8.22 -8.31 -9.02
CA PHE A 14 -7.86 -9.09 -7.84
C PHE A 14 -7.20 -8.20 -6.78
N PRO A 15 -7.39 -8.50 -5.49
CA PRO A 15 -6.63 -7.84 -4.43
C PRO A 15 -5.16 -8.27 -4.50
N ILE A 16 -4.24 -7.42 -4.04
CA ILE A 16 -2.85 -7.85 -3.89
C ILE A 16 -2.75 -8.87 -2.74
N SER A 17 -1.80 -9.80 -2.83
CA SER A 17 -1.62 -10.83 -1.80
C SER A 17 -1.01 -10.24 -0.53
N ASP A 18 -1.23 -10.91 0.61
CA ASP A 18 -0.54 -10.57 1.87
C ASP A 18 0.98 -10.65 1.70
N ASP A 19 1.50 -11.57 0.89
CA ASP A 19 2.93 -11.63 0.55
C ASP A 19 3.43 -10.35 -0.14
N ALA A 20 2.61 -9.72 -0.99
CA ALA A 20 2.96 -8.47 -1.66
C ALA A 20 2.93 -7.29 -0.69
N TRP A 21 1.98 -7.27 0.25
CA TRP A 21 1.98 -6.31 1.37
C TRP A 21 3.25 -6.44 2.22
N GLU A 22 3.61 -7.67 2.63
CA GLU A 22 4.80 -7.95 3.42
C GLU A 22 6.09 -7.58 2.68
N ALA A 23 6.14 -7.82 1.36
CA ALA A 23 7.28 -7.43 0.53
C ALA A 23 7.52 -5.91 0.51
N TYR A 24 6.50 -5.10 0.80
CA TYR A 24 6.60 -3.64 0.90
C TYR A 24 6.82 -3.17 2.35
N TYR A 25 5.98 -3.60 3.29
CA TYR A 25 5.98 -3.04 4.64
C TYR A 25 7.10 -3.58 5.53
N ARG A 26 7.56 -4.82 5.33
CA ARG A 26 8.68 -5.37 6.10
C ARG A 26 10.00 -4.60 5.88
N PRO A 27 10.50 -4.41 4.64
CA PRO A 27 11.72 -3.63 4.44
C PRO A 27 11.55 -2.15 4.81
N LEU A 28 10.34 -1.59 4.66
CA LEU A 28 10.04 -0.23 5.10
C LEU A 28 10.18 -0.09 6.61
N ALA A 29 9.64 -1.03 7.40
CA ALA A 29 9.75 -1.03 8.85
C ALA A 29 11.21 -1.08 9.32
N GLU A 30 12.02 -1.92 8.67
CA GLU A 30 13.46 -2.04 8.96
C GLU A 30 14.19 -0.72 8.72
N GLN A 31 13.92 -0.05 7.60
CA GLN A 31 14.56 1.23 7.27
C GLN A 31 14.11 2.37 8.18
N VAL A 32 12.83 2.43 8.52
CA VAL A 32 12.30 3.42 9.49
C VAL A 32 12.96 3.22 10.85
N ALA A 33 13.10 1.97 11.30
CA ALA A 33 13.77 1.67 12.56
C ALA A 33 15.25 2.08 12.56
N ALA A 34 15.97 1.89 11.45
CA ALA A 34 17.37 2.29 11.32
C ALA A 34 17.57 3.81 11.32
N LEU A 35 16.66 4.56 10.69
CA LEU A 35 16.83 6.01 10.47
C LEU A 35 16.22 6.89 11.56
N LYS A 36 15.27 6.38 12.36
CA LYS A 36 14.53 7.23 13.32
C LYS A 36 15.40 7.87 14.40
N GLU A 37 16.50 7.23 14.79
CA GLU A 37 17.41 7.75 15.82
C GLU A 37 18.29 8.89 15.27
N GLU A 38 18.64 8.84 13.99
CA GLU A 38 19.39 9.89 13.31
C GLU A 38 18.50 11.05 12.88
N MET A 39 17.21 10.77 12.61
CA MET A 39 16.24 11.71 12.04
C MET A 39 15.12 12.06 13.04
N VAL A 40 15.46 12.32 14.30
CA VAL A 40 14.54 12.49 15.44
C VAL A 40 13.36 13.44 15.20
N ASN A 41 13.56 14.49 14.41
CA ASN A 41 12.53 15.51 14.12
C ASN A 41 11.88 15.37 12.74
N SER A 42 12.16 14.30 12.00
CA SER A 42 11.62 14.08 10.67
C SER A 42 10.11 13.85 10.72
N GLN A 43 9.35 14.70 10.04
CA GLN A 43 7.92 14.49 9.87
C GLN A 43 7.64 13.22 9.05
N ALA A 44 8.47 12.94 8.04
CA ALA A 44 8.32 11.75 7.21
C ALA A 44 8.46 10.46 8.02
N ILE A 45 9.41 10.37 8.96
CA ILE A 45 9.54 9.21 9.85
C ILE A 45 8.29 9.01 10.70
N LYS A 46 7.76 10.10 11.30
CA LYS A 46 6.54 10.04 12.11
C LYS A 46 5.32 9.60 11.28
N ASP A 47 5.22 10.07 10.04
CA ASP A 47 4.14 9.70 9.14
C ASP A 47 4.21 8.21 8.75
N LEU A 48 5.41 7.71 8.46
CA LEU A 48 5.64 6.30 8.15
C LEU A 48 5.40 5.38 9.36
N GLU A 49 5.80 5.77 10.57
CA GLU A 49 5.49 5.00 11.79
C GLU A 49 3.97 4.87 12.01
N ARG A 50 3.23 5.96 11.76
CA ARG A 50 1.76 5.94 11.81
C ARG A 50 1.16 5.04 10.74
N GLU A 51 1.69 5.08 9.52
CA GLU A 51 1.24 4.19 8.44
C GLU A 51 1.51 2.72 8.76
N LEU A 52 2.73 2.39 9.24
CA LEU A 52 3.11 1.05 9.68
C LEU A 52 2.18 0.54 10.79
N HIS A 53 1.81 1.40 11.74
CA HIS A 53 0.85 1.06 12.79
C HIS A 53 -0.57 0.79 12.24
N ALA A 54 -1.01 1.56 11.24
CA ALA A 54 -2.30 1.34 10.59
C ALA A 54 -2.31 0.03 9.77
N TYR A 55 -1.22 -0.26 9.05
CA TYR A 55 -1.04 -1.52 8.32
C TYR A 55 -1.10 -2.72 9.27
N GLY A 56 -0.41 -2.67 10.42
CA GLY A 56 -0.44 -3.74 11.41
C GLY A 56 -1.80 -4.03 12.04
N GLN A 57 -2.76 -3.11 11.88
CA GLN A 57 -4.16 -3.24 12.36
C GLN A 57 -5.17 -3.32 11.20
N ARG A 58 -4.69 -3.59 9.98
CA ARG A 58 -5.53 -3.56 8.78
C ARG A 58 -6.72 -4.51 8.90
N ASP A 59 -6.59 -5.66 9.56
CA ASP A 59 -7.64 -6.70 9.70
C ASP A 59 -8.41 -6.96 8.39
N GLN A 60 -7.72 -6.88 7.25
CA GLN A 60 -8.29 -6.98 5.89
C GLN A 60 -9.45 -5.99 5.60
N GLN A 61 -9.54 -4.88 6.34
CA GLN A 61 -10.59 -3.86 6.19
C GLN A 61 -10.41 -2.99 4.94
N PHE A 62 -9.19 -2.89 4.41
CA PHE A 62 -8.86 -2.21 3.16
C PHE A 62 -7.80 -2.98 2.41
N ASP A 63 -7.76 -2.89 1.07
CA ASP A 63 -6.74 -3.53 0.24
C ASP A 63 -6.37 -2.66 -0.98
N TYR A 64 -5.24 -2.97 -1.62
CA TYR A 64 -4.96 -2.54 -2.98
C TYR A 64 -5.61 -3.51 -3.96
N GLN A 65 -6.37 -2.95 -4.89
CA GLN A 65 -7.04 -3.72 -5.94
C GLN A 65 -6.32 -3.49 -7.26
N MET A 66 -5.89 -4.57 -7.91
CA MET A 66 -5.39 -4.56 -9.27
C MET A 66 -6.56 -4.61 -10.26
N PHE A 67 -6.47 -3.84 -11.34
CA PHE A 67 -7.44 -3.88 -12.43
C PHE A 67 -6.72 -4.09 -13.75
N ILE A 68 -7.13 -5.13 -14.49
CA ILE A 68 -6.68 -5.35 -15.86
C ILE A 68 -7.74 -4.78 -16.79
N LEU A 69 -7.35 -3.78 -17.59
CA LEU A 69 -8.25 -3.03 -18.45
C LEU A 69 -7.83 -3.17 -19.91
N ILE A 70 -8.81 -3.28 -20.81
CA ILE A 70 -8.61 -3.13 -22.25
C ILE A 70 -9.42 -1.94 -22.74
N LYS A 71 -8.88 -1.19 -23.71
CA LYS A 71 -9.63 -0.12 -24.36
C LYS A 71 -10.76 -0.75 -25.19
N ALA A 72 -11.98 -0.24 -24.99
CA ALA A 72 -13.16 -0.65 -25.74
C ALA A 72 -13.18 -0.07 -27.17
#